data_AF-A0A4V1SAI7-F1
#
_entry.id   AF-A0A4V1SAI7-F1
#
_cell.length_a   1.000
_cell.length_b   1.000
_cell.length_c   1.000
_cell.angle_alpha   90.00
_cell.angle_beta   90.00
_cell.angle_gamma   90.00
#
_symmetry.space_group_name_H-M   'P 1'
#
loop_
_entity.id
_entity.type
_entity.pdbx_description
1 polymer ?
#
loop_
_entity_poly.entity_id
_entity_poly.type
_entity_poly.pdbx_seq_one_letter_code
_entity_poly.pdbx_strand_id
1 'polypeptide(L)'
;MWEPLFTPFGHNDTDCQESQCVKCLQLEPYHGHINKTAFLAAKFASALFAPGSPAAQTARSWGRLTGLWHDLGKFAPHWQNYLKSKVDPHADELSGKVDHSTAGAILTHGMPHFGDILSYIIAGHHAGLADGVRLFPKGERLHKCVAEWRGQAEAAGIPLQEPIPC
;
A
#
# COMPACT_ATOMS: atom_id res chain seq x y z
N MET A 1 5.10 4.25 21.03
CA MET A 1 6.21 4.39 20.05
C MET A 1 5.60 4.12 18.68
N TRP A 2 5.91 4.95 17.69
CA TRP A 2 5.26 4.97 16.38
C TRP A 2 5.48 3.67 15.61
N GLU A 3 4.42 3.14 14.99
CA GLU A 3 4.48 1.99 14.08
C GLU A 3 5.24 2.40 12.81
N PRO A 4 6.32 1.70 12.43
CA PRO A 4 7.03 2.03 11.20
C PRO A 4 6.12 1.86 9.99
N LEU A 5 6.29 2.70 8.97
CA LEU A 5 5.48 2.57 7.75
C LEU A 5 5.82 1.29 6.98
N PHE A 6 7.11 0.92 6.91
CA PHE A 6 7.62 -0.26 6.23
C PHE A 6 8.77 -0.91 7.02
N THR A 7 8.83 -2.24 6.97
CA THR A 7 9.95 -3.07 7.41
C THR A 7 10.56 -3.74 6.19
N PRO A 8 11.88 -3.63 5.95
CA PRO A 8 12.54 -4.29 4.84
C PRO A 8 12.25 -5.80 4.79
N PHE A 9 12.12 -6.32 3.58
CA PHE A 9 11.99 -7.76 3.37
C PHE A 9 13.35 -8.44 3.56
N GLY A 10 13.34 -9.65 4.14
CA GLY A 10 14.57 -10.38 4.41
C GLY A 10 14.36 -11.60 5.30
N HIS A 11 15.49 -12.20 5.70
CA HIS A 11 15.52 -13.44 6.47
C HIS A 11 15.95 -13.23 7.93
N ASN A 12 16.36 -12.02 8.31
CA ASN A 12 16.69 -11.75 9.70
C ASN A 12 15.43 -11.69 10.55
N ASP A 13 15.59 -11.83 11.86
CA ASP A 13 14.46 -11.76 12.79
C ASP A 13 13.72 -10.43 12.68
N THR A 14 14.44 -9.32 12.50
CA THR A 14 13.85 -7.97 12.39
C THR A 14 13.13 -7.70 11.07
N ASP A 15 13.35 -8.52 10.05
CA ASP A 15 12.86 -8.28 8.70
C ASP A 15 11.40 -8.76 8.54
N CYS A 16 10.79 -8.42 7.41
CA CYS A 16 9.53 -8.99 6.99
C CYS A 16 9.75 -10.23 6.13
N GLN A 17 9.27 -11.40 6.56
CA GLN A 17 9.35 -12.67 5.82
C GLN A 17 8.20 -12.84 4.81
N GLU A 18 7.65 -11.73 4.31
CA GLU A 18 6.59 -11.67 3.31
C GLU A 18 5.43 -12.63 3.60
N SER A 19 5.24 -13.62 2.72
CA SER A 19 4.10 -14.54 2.70
C SER A 19 3.96 -15.41 3.97
N GLN A 20 5.03 -15.51 4.76
CA GLN A 20 5.10 -16.32 5.98
C GLN A 20 5.41 -15.47 7.23
N CYS A 21 5.37 -14.14 7.13
CA CYS A 21 5.73 -13.26 8.23
C CYS A 21 4.75 -13.38 9.41
N VAL A 22 5.23 -13.94 10.53
CA VAL A 22 4.45 -14.08 11.77
C VAL A 22 4.18 -12.72 12.41
N LYS A 23 5.15 -11.80 12.33
CA LYS A 23 5.01 -10.42 12.84
C LYS A 23 3.88 -9.67 12.15
N CYS A 24 3.74 -9.88 10.83
CA CYS A 24 2.60 -9.37 10.08
C CYS A 24 1.27 -9.99 10.54
N LEU A 25 1.23 -11.31 10.71
CA LEU A 25 0.03 -12.03 11.15
C LEU A 25 -0.43 -11.62 12.55
N GLN A 26 0.50 -11.38 13.46
CA GLN A 26 0.22 -10.99 14.85
C GLN A 26 0.02 -9.49 15.03
N LEU A 27 0.07 -8.72 13.94
CA LEU A 27 -0.05 -7.27 13.94
C LEU A 27 0.96 -6.58 14.89
N GLU A 28 2.20 -7.07 14.92
CA GLU A 28 3.21 -6.53 15.83
C GLU A 28 3.37 -5.01 15.66
N PRO A 29 3.41 -4.24 16.76
CA PRO A 29 3.37 -2.77 16.71
C PRO A 29 4.62 -2.15 16.10
N TYR A 30 5.75 -2.86 16.09
CA TYR A 30 7.02 -2.40 15.52
C TYR A 30 7.29 -2.96 14.13
N HIS A 31 6.31 -3.65 13.54
CA HIS A 31 6.40 -4.14 12.18
C HIS A 31 5.67 -3.20 11.22
N GLY A 32 6.16 -3.10 9.99
CA GLY A 32 5.70 -2.14 9.01
C GLY A 32 4.20 -2.19 8.75
N HIS A 33 3.54 -1.03 8.78
CA HIS A 33 2.11 -0.91 8.48
C HIS A 33 1.77 -1.49 7.11
N ILE A 34 2.47 -1.05 6.06
CA ILE A 34 2.18 -1.53 4.69
C ILE A 34 2.54 -3.00 4.51
N ASN A 35 3.51 -3.54 5.27
CA ASN A 35 3.82 -4.97 5.29
C ASN A 35 2.63 -5.78 5.84
N LYS A 36 2.08 -5.35 6.97
CA LYS A 36 0.90 -5.96 7.60
C LYS A 36 -0.32 -5.91 6.69
N THR A 37 -0.60 -4.74 6.11
CA THR A 37 -1.71 -4.56 5.18
C THR A 37 -1.54 -5.43 3.94
N ALA A 38 -0.34 -5.45 3.33
CA ALA A 38 -0.02 -6.33 2.20
C ALA A 38 -0.23 -7.81 2.54
N PHE A 39 0.26 -8.25 3.70
CA PHE A 39 0.14 -9.64 4.16
C PHE A 39 -1.32 -10.09 4.32
N LEU A 40 -2.12 -9.27 5.03
CA LEU A 40 -3.52 -9.57 5.29
C LEU A 40 -4.37 -9.49 4.02
N ALA A 41 -4.17 -8.48 3.18
CA ALA A 41 -4.85 -8.35 1.90
C ALA A 41 -4.54 -9.52 0.96
N ALA A 42 -3.26 -9.94 0.90
CA ALA A 42 -2.85 -11.11 0.14
C ALA A 42 -3.52 -12.41 0.63
N LYS A 43 -3.59 -12.60 1.96
CA LYS A 43 -4.30 -13.74 2.56
C LYS A 43 -5.78 -13.72 2.22
N PHE A 44 -6.45 -12.59 2.44
CA PHE A 44 -7.88 -12.43 2.19
C PHE A 44 -8.21 -12.71 0.72
N ALA A 45 -7.53 -12.06 -0.22
CA ALA A 45 -7.78 -12.22 -1.65
C ALA A 45 -7.58 -13.68 -2.10
N SER A 46 -6.53 -14.34 -1.63
CA SER A 46 -6.27 -15.74 -1.97
C SER A 46 -7.32 -16.72 -1.45
N ALA A 47 -7.93 -16.42 -0.29
CA ALA A 47 -8.92 -17.28 0.35
C ALA A 47 -10.27 -17.33 -0.38
N LEU A 48 -10.50 -16.41 -1.33
CA LEU A 48 -11.70 -16.39 -2.18
C LEU A 48 -11.67 -17.46 -3.28
N PHE A 49 -10.55 -18.13 -3.47
CA PHE A 49 -10.33 -19.12 -4.53
C PHE A 49 -9.89 -20.47 -3.94
N ALA A 50 -9.95 -21.52 -4.77
CA ALA A 50 -9.50 -22.84 -4.35
C ALA A 50 -8.03 -22.82 -3.90
N PRO A 51 -7.67 -23.38 -2.72
CA PRO A 51 -6.30 -23.37 -2.22
C PRO A 51 -5.31 -23.95 -3.23
N GLY A 52 -4.19 -23.23 -3.45
CA GLY A 52 -3.13 -23.64 -4.37
C GLY A 52 -3.43 -23.42 -5.86
N SER A 53 -4.66 -23.04 -6.23
CA SER A 53 -5.02 -22.77 -7.63
C SER A 53 -4.25 -21.58 -8.20
N PRO A 54 -4.04 -21.51 -9.54
CA PRO A 54 -3.46 -20.34 -10.18
C PRO A 54 -4.21 -19.04 -9.84
N ALA A 55 -5.55 -19.08 -9.80
CA ALA A 55 -6.36 -17.93 -9.43
C ALA A 55 -6.09 -17.45 -7.99
N ALA A 56 -5.92 -18.37 -7.03
CA ALA A 56 -5.55 -18.02 -5.67
C ALA A 56 -4.17 -17.35 -5.59
N GLN A 57 -3.22 -17.79 -6.42
CA GLN A 57 -1.87 -17.20 -6.49
C GLN A 57 -1.89 -15.79 -7.10
N THR A 58 -2.58 -15.60 -8.23
CA THR A 58 -2.75 -14.26 -8.84
C THR A 58 -3.47 -13.32 -7.88
N ALA A 59 -4.57 -13.75 -7.26
CA ALA A 59 -5.30 -12.96 -6.27
C ALA A 59 -4.44 -12.60 -5.05
N ARG A 60 -3.60 -13.53 -4.58
CA ARG A 60 -2.63 -13.27 -3.50
C ARG A 60 -1.69 -12.13 -3.87
N SER A 61 -1.12 -12.17 -5.06
CA SER A 61 -0.18 -11.14 -5.54
C SER A 61 -0.86 -9.78 -5.67
N TRP A 62 -2.08 -9.74 -6.22
CA TRP A 62 -2.85 -8.50 -6.31
C TRP A 62 -3.15 -7.90 -4.93
N GLY A 63 -3.57 -8.72 -3.98
CA GLY A 63 -3.79 -8.28 -2.60
C GLY A 63 -2.50 -7.74 -1.96
N ARG A 64 -1.37 -8.43 -2.15
CA ARG A 64 -0.05 -8.00 -1.66
C ARG A 64 0.33 -6.63 -2.24
N LEU A 65 0.33 -6.49 -3.56
CA LEU A 65 0.75 -5.26 -4.25
C LEU A 65 -0.15 -4.08 -3.89
N THR A 66 -1.47 -4.30 -3.85
CA THR A 66 -2.43 -3.27 -3.43
C THR A 66 -2.14 -2.80 -2.01
N GLY A 67 -2.01 -3.72 -1.05
CA GLY A 67 -1.73 -3.35 0.34
C GLY A 67 -0.37 -2.68 0.53
N LEU A 68 0.64 -3.10 -0.24
CA LEU A 68 1.98 -2.53 -0.18
C LEU A 68 2.04 -1.11 -0.72
N TRP A 69 1.29 -0.82 -1.79
CA TRP A 69 1.38 0.45 -2.50
C TRP A 69 0.30 1.47 -2.10
N HIS A 70 -0.72 1.08 -1.31
CA HIS A 70 -1.85 1.98 -1.03
C HIS A 70 -1.40 3.31 -0.39
N ASP A 71 -0.48 3.23 0.56
CA ASP A 71 -0.07 4.36 1.42
C ASP A 71 1.24 5.03 1.01
N LEU A 72 1.69 4.86 -0.23
CA LEU A 72 2.99 5.38 -0.69
C LEU A 72 3.16 6.90 -0.48
N GLY A 73 2.08 7.68 -0.48
CA GLY A 73 2.16 9.12 -0.22
C GLY A 73 2.63 9.47 1.19
N LYS A 74 2.52 8.55 2.16
CA LYS A 74 3.03 8.74 3.52
C LYS A 74 4.56 8.74 3.57
N PHE A 75 5.27 8.32 2.52
CA PHE A 75 6.74 8.46 2.42
C PHE A 75 7.21 9.88 2.12
N ALA A 76 6.30 10.83 1.85
CA ALA A 76 6.71 12.21 1.68
C ALA A 76 7.28 12.81 2.99
N PRO A 77 8.31 13.69 2.93
CA PRO A 77 8.98 14.22 4.13
C PRO A 77 8.03 14.85 5.16
N HIS A 78 7.02 15.58 4.69
CA HIS A 78 6.03 16.22 5.57
C HIS A 78 5.20 15.19 6.35
N TRP A 79 4.85 14.07 5.72
CA TRP A 79 4.18 12.94 6.37
C TRP A 79 5.08 12.26 7.38
N GLN A 80 6.35 11.99 7.03
CA GLN A 80 7.29 11.35 7.95
C GLN A 80 7.56 12.21 9.19
N ASN A 81 7.70 13.53 9.03
CA ASN A 81 7.83 14.47 10.14
C ASN A 81 6.58 14.49 11.01
N TYR A 82 5.41 14.52 10.36
CA TYR A 82 4.13 14.48 11.03
C TYR A 82 3.96 13.20 11.87
N LEU A 83 4.24 12.03 11.30
CA LEU A 83 4.15 10.72 11.96
C LEU A 83 5.07 10.62 13.19
N LYS A 84 6.27 11.21 13.12
CA LYS A 84 7.21 11.29 14.26
C LYS A 84 6.72 12.20 15.39
N SER A 85 5.85 13.17 15.10
CA SER A 85 5.39 14.17 16.07
C SER A 85 4.14 13.77 16.87
N LYS A 86 3.45 12.68 16.50
CA LYS A 86 2.17 12.30 17.10
C LYS A 86 2.33 11.30 18.25
N VAL A 87 1.58 11.54 19.33
CA VAL A 87 1.46 10.64 20.49
C VAL A 87 0.42 9.54 20.22
N ASP A 88 -0.63 9.86 19.47
CA ASP A 88 -1.64 8.91 18.95
C ASP A 88 -1.68 8.99 17.40
N PRO A 89 -1.21 7.95 16.69
CA PRO A 89 -1.16 7.93 15.23
C PRO A 89 -2.53 7.70 14.56
N HIS A 90 -3.56 7.26 15.29
CA HIS A 90 -4.90 6.97 14.73
C HIS A 90 -5.89 8.13 14.90
N ALA A 91 -5.58 9.11 15.75
CA ALA A 91 -6.47 10.23 16.06
C ALA A 91 -6.89 11.08 14.84
N ASP A 92 -6.09 11.08 13.76
CA ASP A 92 -6.30 11.96 12.61
C ASP A 92 -6.76 11.25 11.32
N GLU A 93 -6.95 9.92 11.32
CA GLU A 93 -7.88 9.30 10.35
C GLU A 93 -9.29 9.92 10.46
N LEU A 94 -9.58 10.51 11.63
CA LEU A 94 -10.84 11.17 11.97
C LEU A 94 -10.87 12.69 11.68
N SER A 95 -9.73 13.37 11.47
CA SER A 95 -9.67 14.86 11.53
C SER A 95 -9.41 15.62 10.22
N GLY A 96 -9.13 14.95 9.10
CA GLY A 96 -9.17 15.60 7.78
C GLY A 96 -7.99 15.32 6.86
N LYS A 97 -8.11 14.24 6.09
CA LYS A 97 -7.83 14.10 4.64
C LYS A 97 -6.60 14.82 4.05
N VAL A 98 -5.41 14.63 4.60
CA VAL A 98 -4.20 14.78 3.78
C VAL A 98 -4.15 13.61 2.79
N ASP A 99 -4.14 13.92 1.49
CA ASP A 99 -4.16 12.92 0.43
C ASP A 99 -2.81 12.19 0.34
N HIS A 100 -2.80 10.89 0.64
CA HIS A 100 -1.61 10.04 0.53
C HIS A 100 -1.85 8.77 -0.32
N SER A 101 -3.12 8.47 -0.61
CA SER A 101 -3.54 7.42 -1.54
C SER A 101 -3.19 7.70 -3.01
N THR A 102 -3.16 8.98 -3.41
CA THR A 102 -2.97 9.35 -4.83
C THR A 102 -1.59 8.93 -5.37
N ALA A 103 -0.56 8.88 -4.51
CA ALA A 103 0.78 8.43 -4.89
C ALA A 103 0.80 6.99 -5.43
N GLY A 104 0.18 6.05 -4.71
CA GLY A 104 0.08 4.65 -5.14
C GLY A 104 -0.82 4.47 -6.36
N ALA A 105 -1.90 5.27 -6.44
CA ALA A 105 -2.78 5.27 -7.60
C ALA A 105 -2.07 5.73 -8.88
N ILE A 106 -1.25 6.79 -8.81
CA ILE A 106 -0.44 7.26 -9.95
C ILE A 106 0.59 6.20 -10.34
N LEU A 107 1.29 5.60 -9.36
CA LEU A 107 2.29 4.55 -9.63
C LEU A 107 1.68 3.39 -10.44
N THR A 108 0.56 2.86 -9.97
CA THR A 108 -0.09 1.69 -10.57
C THR A 108 -0.77 2.00 -11.90
N HIS A 109 -1.33 3.20 -12.08
CA HIS A 109 -1.86 3.63 -13.38
C HIS A 109 -0.78 3.66 -14.47
N GLY A 110 0.47 3.95 -14.09
CA GLY A 110 1.62 3.89 -15.00
C GLY A 110 2.09 2.48 -15.37
N MET A 111 1.52 1.42 -14.77
CA MET A 111 1.89 0.03 -15.02
C MET A 111 1.02 -0.61 -16.10
N PRO A 112 1.56 -1.54 -16.90
CA PRO A 112 0.79 -2.20 -17.96
C PRO A 112 -0.30 -3.13 -17.41
N HIS A 113 -1.16 -3.60 -18.31
CA HIS A 113 -2.22 -4.60 -18.04
C HIS A 113 -3.24 -4.13 -17.00
N PHE A 114 -3.10 -4.58 -15.75
CA PHE A 114 -4.07 -4.41 -14.67
C PHE A 114 -3.76 -3.21 -13.76
N GLY A 115 -2.82 -2.35 -14.17
CA GLY A 115 -2.45 -1.13 -13.46
C GLY A 115 -3.64 -0.23 -13.11
N ASP A 116 -4.56 -0.03 -14.05
CA ASP A 116 -5.77 0.78 -13.84
C ASP A 116 -6.68 0.21 -12.75
N ILE A 117 -6.80 -1.11 -12.66
CA ILE A 117 -7.64 -1.76 -11.65
C ILE A 117 -7.03 -1.54 -10.26
N LEU A 118 -5.72 -1.76 -10.11
CA LEU A 118 -5.05 -1.52 -8.82
C LEU A 118 -5.07 -0.03 -8.45
N SER A 119 -4.89 0.87 -9.42
CA SER A 119 -4.98 2.31 -9.23
C SER A 119 -6.35 2.72 -8.69
N TYR A 120 -7.41 2.13 -9.22
CA TYR A 120 -8.77 2.35 -8.75
C TYR A 120 -9.00 1.91 -7.32
N ILE A 121 -8.52 0.71 -6.97
CA ILE A 121 -8.64 0.17 -5.62
C ILE A 121 -7.86 1.04 -4.62
N ILE A 122 -6.62 1.39 -4.94
CA ILE A 122 -5.76 2.22 -4.09
C ILE A 122 -6.36 3.62 -3.90
N ALA A 123 -6.83 4.28 -4.96
CA ALA A 123 -7.45 5.59 -4.82
C ALA A 123 -8.68 5.56 -3.89
N GLY A 124 -9.41 4.44 -3.83
CA GLY A 124 -10.62 4.31 -3.03
C GLY A 124 -10.41 4.13 -1.52
N HIS A 125 -9.18 3.93 -1.03
CA HIS A 125 -8.97 3.33 0.30
C HIS A 125 -9.44 4.18 1.50
N HIS A 126 -9.58 5.50 1.35
CA HIS A 126 -10.12 6.38 2.40
C HIS A 126 -11.51 6.97 2.13
N ALA A 127 -11.94 6.98 0.87
CA ALA A 127 -13.16 7.67 0.46
C ALA A 127 -14.30 6.70 0.10
N GLY A 128 -14.05 5.39 0.13
CA GLY A 128 -14.81 4.42 -0.63
C GLY A 128 -14.38 4.39 -2.10
N LEU A 129 -14.84 3.40 -2.86
CA LEU A 129 -14.55 3.30 -4.30
C LEU A 129 -14.94 4.62 -4.98
N ALA A 130 -13.95 5.33 -5.53
CA ALA A 130 -14.18 6.55 -6.29
C ALA A 130 -15.06 6.23 -7.50
N ASP A 131 -15.84 7.15 -8.02
CA ASP A 131 -16.45 6.94 -9.34
C ASP A 131 -15.33 6.78 -10.39
N GLY A 132 -15.33 5.68 -11.15
CA GLY A 132 -14.33 5.39 -12.18
C GLY A 132 -14.15 6.52 -13.19
N VAL A 133 -15.22 7.23 -13.53
CA VAL A 133 -15.20 8.39 -14.44
C VAL A 133 -14.55 9.62 -13.77
N ARG A 134 -14.57 9.69 -12.45
CA ARG A 134 -13.87 10.74 -11.68
C ARG A 134 -12.41 10.39 -11.39
N LEU A 135 -12.01 9.13 -11.57
CA LEU A 135 -10.61 8.71 -11.45
C LEU A 135 -9.88 8.71 -12.80
N PHE A 136 -10.54 8.21 -13.85
CA PHE A 136 -10.02 8.14 -15.23
C PHE A 136 -11.07 8.71 -16.21
N PRO A 137 -10.74 9.13 -17.44
CA PRO A 137 -9.50 9.67 -18.01
C PRO A 137 -9.45 11.23 -17.93
N LYS A 138 -10.40 11.85 -17.24
CA LYS A 138 -10.47 13.30 -16.94
C LYS A 138 -10.51 13.57 -15.42
N GLY A 139 -10.10 12.59 -14.63
CA GLY A 139 -10.19 12.65 -13.17
C GLY A 139 -9.18 13.62 -12.57
N GLU A 140 -9.63 14.61 -11.81
CA GLU A 140 -8.78 15.60 -11.13
C GLU A 140 -7.70 14.95 -10.24
N ARG A 141 -7.93 13.72 -9.78
CA ARG A 141 -7.09 13.05 -8.78
C ARG A 141 -5.75 12.56 -9.32
N LEU A 142 -5.70 11.88 -10.48
CA LEU A 142 -4.43 11.39 -11.04
C LEU A 142 -3.56 12.52 -11.62
N HIS A 143 -4.14 13.69 -11.85
CA HIS A 143 -3.42 14.90 -12.27
C HIS A 143 -2.94 15.76 -11.09
N LYS A 144 -3.22 15.38 -9.84
CA LYS A 144 -2.74 16.13 -8.69
C LYS A 144 -1.22 16.07 -8.63
N CYS A 145 -0.61 17.22 -8.35
CA CYS A 145 0.77 17.26 -7.90
C CYS A 145 0.82 16.64 -6.49
N VAL A 146 1.42 15.45 -6.38
CA VAL A 146 1.72 14.82 -5.09
C VAL A 146 3.11 15.25 -4.64
N ALA A 147 3.29 15.41 -3.32
CA ALA A 147 4.61 15.68 -2.77
C ALA A 147 5.60 14.57 -3.15
N GLU A 148 6.88 14.90 -3.25
CA GLU A 148 7.93 13.90 -3.50
C GLU A 148 7.91 12.84 -2.39
N TRP A 149 7.68 11.58 -2.78
CA TRP A 149 7.60 10.42 -1.90
C TRP A 149 8.47 9.24 -2.38
N ARG A 150 8.83 9.24 -3.67
CA ARG A 150 9.36 8.08 -4.38
C ARG A 150 10.79 7.80 -3.93
N GLY A 151 11.62 8.83 -3.80
CA GLY A 151 13.01 8.67 -3.36
C GLY A 151 13.11 8.04 -1.97
N GLN A 152 12.21 8.40 -1.05
CA GLN A 152 12.16 7.80 0.29
C GLN A 152 11.65 6.36 0.28
N ALA A 153 10.62 6.07 -0.53
CA ALA A 153 10.10 4.72 -0.71
C ALA A 153 11.15 3.77 -1.32
N GLU A 154 11.90 4.24 -2.32
CA GLU A 154 12.99 3.50 -2.95
C GLU A 154 14.15 3.29 -1.95
N ALA A 155 14.53 4.33 -1.21
CA ALA A 155 15.56 4.22 -0.17
C ALA A 155 15.17 3.26 0.97
N ALA A 156 13.88 3.14 1.28
CA ALA A 156 13.37 2.17 2.23
C ALA A 156 13.38 0.72 1.70
N GLY A 157 13.57 0.53 0.38
CA GLY A 157 13.62 -0.78 -0.26
C GLY A 157 12.26 -1.34 -0.68
N ILE A 158 11.26 -0.48 -0.89
CA ILE A 158 9.94 -0.94 -1.36
C ILE A 158 10.05 -1.37 -2.83
N PRO A 159 9.52 -2.54 -3.22
CA PRO A 159 9.54 -3.01 -4.61
C PRO A 159 8.51 -2.25 -5.45
N LEU A 160 8.89 -1.10 -6.01
CA LEU A 160 8.00 -0.24 -6.82
C LEU A 160 7.92 -0.68 -8.30
N GLN A 161 8.72 -1.64 -8.72
CA GLN A 161 8.80 -2.15 -10.09
C GLN A 161 8.30 -3.60 -10.22
N GLU A 162 7.72 -4.16 -9.15
CA GLU A 162 7.18 -5.52 -9.19
C GLU A 162 6.02 -5.60 -10.20
N PRO A 163 6.03 -6.56 -11.15
CA PRO A 163 4.99 -6.64 -12.17
C PRO A 163 3.66 -7.11 -11.57
N ILE A 164 2.56 -6.57 -12.09
CA ILE A 164 1.21 -7.04 -11.75
C ILE A 164 0.91 -8.32 -12.56
N PRO A 165 0.71 -9.48 -11.92
CA PRO A 165 0.52 -10.73 -12.64
C PRO A 165 -0.86 -10.83 -13.29
N CYS A 166 -0.95 -11.63 -14.35
CA CYS A 166 -2.20 -11.96 -15.05
C CYS A 166 -2.98 -13.12 -14.42
#